data_AF-A0A3R9TXE2-F1
#
_entry.id   AF-A0A3R9TXE2-F1
#
_cell.length_a   1.000
_cell.length_b   1.000
_cell.length_c   1.000
_cell.angle_alpha   90.00
_cell.angle_beta   90.00
_cell.angle_gamma   90.00
#
_symmetry.space_group_name_H-M   'P 1'
#
loop_
_entity.id
_entity.type
_entity.pdbx_description
1 polymer ?
#
loop_
_entity_poly.entity_id
_entity_poly.type
_entity_poly.pdbx_seq_one_letter_code
_entity_poly.pdbx_strand_id
1 'polypeptide(L)' 'EADIVFLVLGTAKDRTGEGARAWASSSPNLLNVAVTRAKSRLYVIGNVDTWSKMDYFSTLVNILPVKTVNISKTYT' A
#
# COMPACT_ATOMS: atom_id res chain seq x y z
N GLU A 1 9.10 6.39 16.49
CA GLU A 1 9.68 5.63 15.35
C GLU A 1 9.69 4.15 15.70
N ALA A 2 9.84 3.26 14.72
CA ALA A 2 9.83 1.80 14.89
C ALA A 2 10.87 1.14 13.97
N ASP A 3 11.43 0.00 14.39
CA ASP A 3 12.41 -0.73 13.56
C ASP A 3 11.80 -1.22 12.25
N ILE A 4 10.54 -1.65 12.31
CA ILE A 4 9.77 -2.12 11.17
C ILE A 4 8.42 -1.39 11.16
N VAL A 5 8.01 -0.92 9.99
CA VAL A 5 6.67 -0.37 9.75
C VAL A 5 5.94 -1.24 8.74
N PHE A 6 4.68 -1.56 9.03
CA PHE A 6 3.75 -2.17 8.09
C PHE A 6 2.69 -1.12 7.71
N LEU A 7 2.70 -0.69 6.45
CA LEU A 7 1.67 0.15 5.87
C LEU A 7 0.64 -0.74 5.18
N VAL A 8 -0.52 -0.91 5.79
CA VAL A 8 -1.60 -1.75 5.26
C VAL A 8 -2.63 -0.88 4.54
N LEU A 9 -2.74 -1.08 3.23
CA LEU A 9 -3.56 -0.29 2.31
C LEU A 9 -4.87 -1.02 1.98
N GLY A 10 -5.76 -1.08 2.96
CA GLY A 10 -7.07 -1.72 2.85
C GLY A 10 -8.11 -0.83 2.16
N THR A 11 -8.71 -1.32 1.08
CA THR A 11 -9.91 -0.74 0.44
C THR A 11 -10.78 -1.82 -0.16
N ALA A 12 -12.05 -1.51 -0.45
CA ALA A 12 -12.90 -2.41 -1.21
C ALA A 12 -12.29 -2.70 -2.59
N LYS A 13 -12.37 -3.96 -3.03
CA LYS A 13 -11.65 -4.48 -4.20
C LYS A 13 -12.10 -3.83 -5.52
N ASP A 14 -13.35 -3.41 -5.60
CA ASP A 14 -13.98 -2.91 -6.81
C ASP A 14 -14.02 -1.37 -6.86
N ARG A 15 -14.90 -0.83 -7.70
CA ARG A 15 -15.11 0.62 -7.88
C ARG A 15 -15.57 1.32 -6.61
N THR A 16 -16.19 0.62 -5.66
CA THR A 16 -16.63 1.22 -4.39
C THR A 16 -15.46 1.71 -3.55
N GLY A 17 -14.28 1.11 -3.71
CA GLY A 17 -13.05 1.53 -3.02
C GLY A 17 -12.27 2.64 -3.72
N GLU A 18 -12.70 3.09 -4.90
CA GLU A 18 -11.93 4.04 -5.74
C GLU A 18 -11.79 5.40 -5.06
N GLY A 19 -12.89 5.95 -4.54
CA GLY A 19 -12.86 7.23 -3.83
C GLY A 19 -11.96 7.21 -2.59
N ALA A 20 -11.93 6.10 -1.85
CA ALA A 20 -11.07 5.95 -0.69
C ALA A 20 -9.58 5.91 -1.08
N ARG A 21 -9.23 5.22 -2.18
CA ARG A 21 -7.87 5.21 -2.72
C ARG A 21 -7.47 6.60 -3.20
N ALA A 22 -8.32 7.27 -3.98
CA ALA A 22 -8.07 8.61 -4.50
C ALA A 22 -7.86 9.64 -3.37
N TRP A 23 -8.68 9.59 -2.31
CA TRP A 23 -8.49 10.43 -1.13
C TRP A 23 -7.16 10.14 -0.45
N ALA A 24 -6.84 8.86 -0.19
CA ALA A 24 -5.60 8.47 0.48
C ALA A 24 -4.34 8.81 -0.32
N SER A 25 -4.43 8.81 -1.66
CA SER A 25 -3.33 9.16 -2.56
C SER A 25 -3.32 10.62 -3.01
N SER A 26 -4.24 11.45 -2.54
CA SER A 26 -4.33 12.87 -2.94
C SER A 26 -3.09 13.69 -2.54
N SER A 27 -2.26 13.17 -1.62
CA SER A 27 -1.00 13.75 -1.19
C SER A 27 -0.01 12.65 -0.77
N PRO A 28 1.30 12.92 -0.70
CA PRO A 28 2.30 11.92 -0.32
C PRO A 28 2.36 11.66 1.20
N ASN A 29 1.51 12.30 2.00
CA ASN A 29 1.65 12.33 3.46
C ASN A 29 1.64 10.93 4.11
N LEU A 30 0.79 10.01 3.64
CA LEU A 30 0.76 8.64 4.16
C LEU A 30 2.10 7.92 3.94
N LEU A 31 2.70 8.09 2.75
CA LEU A 31 4.01 7.51 2.45
C LEU A 31 5.11 8.18 3.26
N ASN A 32 5.10 9.51 3.37
CA ASN A 32 6.09 10.25 4.15
C ASN A 32 6.08 9.81 5.61
N VAL A 33 4.90 9.67 6.23
CA VAL A 33 4.77 9.17 7.60
C VAL A 33 5.28 7.74 7.70
N ALA A 34 4.89 6.84 6.80
CA ALA A 34 5.34 5.45 6.85
C ALA A 34 6.87 5.32 6.71
N VAL A 35 7.47 6.06 5.77
CA VAL A 35 8.91 6.06 5.49
C VAL A 35 9.69 6.65 6.67
N THR A 36 9.30 7.82 7.18
CA THR A 36 10.03 8.50 8.27
C THR A 36 9.90 7.79 9.61
N ARG A 37 8.86 6.96 9.80
CA ARG A 37 8.70 6.17 11.03
C ARG A 37 9.51 4.86 11.01
N ALA A 38 9.94 4.39 9.85
CA ALA A 38 10.65 3.13 9.68
C ALA A 38 12.16 3.33 9.80
N LYS A 39 12.80 2.70 10.80
CA LYS A 39 14.25 2.77 10.97
C LYS A 39 15.01 1.78 10.10
N SER A 40 14.47 0.58 9.92
CA SER A 40 15.15 -0.51 9.19
C SER A 40 14.35 -1.04 8.00
N ARG A 41 13.03 -1.27 8.15
CA ARG A 41 12.22 -1.89 7.09
C ARG A 41 10.82 -1.27 7.00
N LEU A 42 10.38 -1.06 5.77
CA LEU A 42 9.00 -0.72 5.45
C LEU A 42 8.40 -1.84 4.59
N TYR A 43 7.29 -2.41 5.05
CA TYR A 43 6.46 -3.32 4.27
C TYR A 43 5.15 -2.62 3.92
N VAL A 44 4.77 -2.68 2.65
CA VAL A 44 3.52 -2.12 2.15
C VAL A 44 2.66 -3.27 1.66
N ILE A 45 1.46 -3.40 2.21
CA ILE A 45 0.55 -4.51 1.95
C ILE A 45 -0.73 -3.94 1.36
N GLY A 46 -1.06 -4.31 0.13
CA GLY A 46 -2.26 -3.83 -0.56
C GLY A 46 -2.46 -4.52 -1.90
N ASN A 47 -3.61 -4.26 -2.53
CA ASN A 47 -3.86 -4.71 -3.89
C ASN A 47 -3.02 -3.88 -4.88
N VAL A 48 -1.95 -4.49 -5.41
CA VAL A 48 -1.01 -3.83 -6.32
C VAL A 48 -1.71 -3.35 -7.60
N ASP A 49 -2.72 -4.06 -8.11
CA ASP A 49 -3.40 -3.71 -9.36
C ASP A 49 -4.21 -2.42 -9.28
N THR A 50 -4.61 -2.02 -8.06
CA THR A 50 -5.38 -0.80 -7.83
C THR A 50 -4.51 0.31 -7.27
N TRP A 51 -3.60 0.02 -6.34
CA TRP A 51 -2.74 1.03 -5.73
C TRP A 51 -1.61 1.50 -6.65
N SER A 52 -1.10 0.67 -7.55
CA SER A 52 -0.05 1.09 -8.51
C SER A 52 -0.49 2.17 -9.50
N LYS A 53 -1.82 2.37 -9.64
CA LYS A 53 -2.42 3.40 -10.51
C LYS A 53 -2.63 4.73 -9.80
N MET A 54 -2.43 4.79 -8.48
CA MET A 54 -2.66 5.98 -7.69
C MET A 54 -1.40 6.85 -7.66
N ASP A 55 -1.59 8.17 -7.53
CA ASP A 55 -0.50 9.13 -7.39
C ASP A 55 0.41 8.77 -6.22
N TYR A 56 1.72 8.99 -6.38
CA TYR A 56 2.80 8.62 -5.44
C TYR A 56 3.00 7.11 -5.23
N PHE A 57 1.93 6.31 -5.24
CA PHE A 57 2.01 4.86 -5.09
C PHE A 57 2.53 4.17 -6.36
N SER A 58 2.33 4.75 -7.54
CA SER A 58 3.01 4.32 -8.77
C SER A 58 4.53 4.37 -8.62
N THR A 59 5.07 5.47 -8.10
CA THR A 59 6.49 5.64 -7.79
C THR A 59 6.96 4.63 -6.73
N LEU A 60 6.19 4.45 -5.66
CA LEU A 60 6.49 3.49 -4.60
C LEU A 60 6.65 2.06 -5.15
N VAL A 61 5.73 1.63 -6.01
CA VAL A 61 5.74 0.29 -6.64
C VAL A 61 6.96 0.11 -7.56
N ASN A 62 7.42 1.17 -8.22
CA ASN A 62 8.61 1.12 -9.07
C ASN A 62 9.93 1.01 -8.27
N ILE A 63 9.94 1.50 -7.03
CA ILE A 63 11.16 1.53 -6.18
C ILE A 63 11.26 0.27 -5.30
N LEU A 64 10.12 -0.26 -4.85
CA LEU A 64 10.09 -1.41 -3.94
C LEU A 64 9.93 -2.73 -4.68
N PRO A 65 10.60 -3.81 -4.23
CA PRO A 65 10.36 -5.14 -4.78
C PRO A 65 8.93 -5.59 -4.48
N VAL A 66 8.18 -5.93 -5.53
CA VAL A 66 6.80 -6.42 -5.40
C VAL A 66 6.79 -7.93 -5.21
N LYS A 67 6.08 -8.40 -4.18
CA LYS A 67 5.80 -9.82 -3.96
C LYS A 67 4.29 -10.06 -3.92
N THR A 68 3.80 -10.87 -4.86
CA THR A 68 2.40 -11.29 -4.87
C THR A 68 2.22 -12.49 -3.94
N VAL A 69 1.28 -12.37 -3.01
CA VAL A 69 0.90 -13.47 -2.10
C VAL A 69 -0.38 -14.12 -2.64
N ASN A 70 -0.27 -15.37 -3.09
CA ASN A 70 -1.41 -16.16 -3.51
C ASN A 70 -2.14 -16.69 -2.28
N ILE A 71 -3.23 -16.01 -1.89
CA ILE A 71 -4.12 -16.49 -0.83
C ILE A 71 -5.05 -17.54 -1.44
N SER A 72 -4.72 -18.82 -1.27
CA SER A 72 -5.68 -19.90 -1.47
C SER A 72 -6.78 -19.74 -0.43
N LYS A 73 -8.02 -19.48 -0.86
CA LYS A 73 -9.18 -19.48 0.02
C LYS A 73 -9.43 -20.90 0.51
N THR A 74 -8.81 -21.28 1.62
CA THR A 74 -9.20 -22.49 2.37
C THR A 74 -10.47 -22.14 3.13
N TYR A 75 -11.63 -22.28 2.48
CA TYR A 75 -12.91 -22.31 3.18
C TYR A 75 -13.15 -23.75 3.63
N THR A 76 -13.21 -23.96 4.94
CA THR A 76 -13.99 -25.03 5.56
C THR A 76 -15.31 -24.42 6.02
#